data_AF-A0A3N5PKB9-F1
#
_entry.id   AF-A0A3N5PKB9-F1
#
_cell.length_a   1.000
_cell.length_b   1.000
_cell.length_c   1.000
_cell.angle_alpha   90.00
_cell.angle_beta   90.00
_cell.angle_gamma   90.00
#
_symmetry.space_group_name_H-M   'P 1'
#
loop_
_entity.id
_entity.type
_entity.pdbx_description
1 polymer ?
#
loop_
_entity_poly.entity_id
_entity_poly.type
_entity_poly.pdbx_seq_one_letter_code
_entity_poly.pdbx_strand_id
1 'polypeptide(L)'
;MFTNSALLWNENIQENLMYADYVSLKLDTTDEETWLKINRPHQRLRYNLILNGIEQFSKRYKGKLTTETMLIKNINDNENEIDQLGKFLNTIKRNTSYFMTPIYPTIKSYAEGPDTETLLKLSELIKEKVSNSVMLCCPESEEFFATDDFENELLGLLEMHPVNEIAVKTFALANSKISKLNELIELKLIKQLEYNGKKYYALNELLQI
;
A
#
# COMPACT_ATOMS: atom_id res chain seq x y z
N MET A 1 6.44 -13.01 -0.43
CA MET A 1 7.04 -12.06 -1.38
C MET A 1 5.98 -11.09 -1.87
N PHE A 2 6.27 -9.80 -1.89
CA PHE A 2 5.40 -8.77 -2.45
C PHE A 2 6.01 -8.26 -3.76
N THR A 3 5.19 -8.07 -4.79
CA THR A 3 5.68 -7.62 -6.10
C THR A 3 4.68 -6.66 -6.76
N ASN A 4 5.20 -5.69 -7.50
CA ASN A 4 4.39 -4.77 -8.31
C ASN A 4 3.85 -5.41 -9.60
N SER A 5 4.12 -6.69 -9.83
CA SER A 5 3.66 -7.49 -10.99
C SER A 5 4.22 -7.06 -12.35
N ALA A 6 5.02 -5.99 -12.42
CA ALA A 6 5.38 -5.33 -13.69
C ALA A 6 6.15 -6.23 -14.69
N LEU A 7 6.87 -7.24 -14.18
CA LEU A 7 7.66 -8.18 -14.98
C LEU A 7 7.12 -9.60 -14.95
N LEU A 8 5.88 -9.80 -14.48
CA LEU A 8 5.30 -11.14 -14.35
C LEU A 8 5.01 -11.81 -15.70
N TRP A 9 5.09 -11.07 -16.80
CA TRP A 9 5.07 -11.60 -18.17
C TRP A 9 6.37 -12.32 -18.55
N ASN A 10 7.46 -12.12 -17.80
CA ASN A 10 8.74 -12.77 -18.04
C ASN A 10 8.78 -14.14 -17.35
N GLU A 11 8.93 -15.20 -18.13
CA GLU A 11 8.96 -16.58 -17.64
C GLU A 11 10.05 -16.82 -16.59
N ASN A 12 11.26 -16.26 -16.76
CA ASN A 12 12.34 -16.42 -15.79
C ASN A 12 11.99 -15.80 -14.43
N ILE A 13 11.24 -14.69 -14.43
CA ILE A 13 10.74 -14.09 -13.19
C ILE A 13 9.70 -15.01 -12.56
N GLN A 14 8.78 -15.56 -13.36
CA GLN A 14 7.80 -16.52 -12.85
C GLN A 14 8.48 -17.74 -12.21
N GLU A 15 9.49 -18.34 -12.85
CA GLU A 15 10.22 -19.49 -12.30
C GLU A 15 10.86 -19.18 -10.95
N ASN A 16 11.49 -18.01 -10.81
CA ASN A 16 12.07 -17.59 -9.53
C ASN A 16 10.99 -17.42 -8.44
N LEU A 17 9.81 -16.93 -8.80
CA LEU A 17 8.69 -16.79 -7.86
C LEU A 17 8.10 -18.15 -7.43
N MET A 18 8.28 -19.22 -8.21
CA MET A 18 7.75 -20.55 -7.86
C MET A 18 8.35 -21.13 -6.58
N TYR A 19 9.52 -20.66 -6.16
CA TYR A 19 10.17 -21.10 -4.92
C TYR A 19 9.60 -20.47 -3.66
N ALA A 20 8.76 -19.44 -3.77
CA ALA A 20 8.13 -18.82 -2.62
C ALA A 20 6.87 -19.59 -2.19
N ASP A 21 6.65 -19.71 -0.89
CA ASP A 21 5.40 -20.25 -0.34
C ASP A 21 4.23 -19.25 -0.45
N TYR A 22 4.55 -17.95 -0.52
CA TYR A 22 3.60 -16.85 -0.56
C TYR A 22 4.03 -15.76 -1.54
N VAL A 23 3.13 -15.38 -2.45
CA VAL A 23 3.30 -14.26 -3.39
C VAL A 23 2.06 -13.38 -3.34
N SER A 24 2.26 -12.07 -3.19
CA SER A 24 1.22 -11.07 -3.30
C SER A 24 1.49 -10.14 -4.49
N LEU A 25 0.50 -10.05 -5.37
CA LEU A 25 0.57 -9.33 -6.64
C LEU A 25 -0.17 -7.99 -6.52
N LYS A 26 0.53 -6.88 -6.75
CA LYS A 26 -0.12 -5.58 -6.91
C LYS A 26 -0.96 -5.56 -8.19
N LEU A 27 -2.22 -5.16 -8.07
CA LEU A 27 -3.17 -4.99 -9.16
C LEU A 27 -4.27 -3.99 -8.74
N ASP A 28 -4.09 -2.70 -9.04
CA ASP A 28 -5.02 -1.65 -8.59
C ASP A 28 -6.24 -1.44 -9.50
N THR A 29 -6.17 -1.92 -10.73
CA THR A 29 -7.18 -1.72 -11.77
C THR A 29 -6.99 -2.79 -12.85
N THR A 30 -7.86 -2.83 -13.85
CA THR A 30 -7.64 -3.53 -15.12
C THR A 30 -7.67 -2.59 -16.32
N ASP A 31 -7.87 -1.30 -16.08
CA ASP A 31 -7.82 -0.24 -17.07
C ASP A 31 -6.41 0.35 -17.20
N GLU A 32 -5.91 0.46 -18.44
CA GLU A 32 -4.53 0.92 -18.67
C GLU A 32 -4.35 2.41 -18.33
N GLU A 33 -5.36 3.26 -18.58
CA GLU A 33 -5.27 4.68 -18.27
C GLU A 33 -5.22 4.91 -16.76
N THR A 34 -6.06 4.21 -16.00
CA THR A 34 -6.05 4.21 -14.53
C THR A 34 -4.73 3.65 -14.01
N TRP A 35 -4.21 2.58 -14.60
CA TRP A 35 -2.93 1.99 -14.20
C TRP A 35 -1.77 2.97 -14.39
N LEU A 36 -1.74 3.70 -15.51
CA LEU A 36 -0.74 4.75 -15.78
C LEU A 36 -0.82 5.89 -14.76
N LYS A 37 -2.03 6.31 -14.36
CA LYS A 37 -2.24 7.36 -13.35
C LYS A 37 -1.72 6.96 -11.97
N ILE A 38 -2.02 5.73 -11.53
CA ILE A 38 -1.68 5.23 -10.20
C ILE A 38 -0.19 4.82 -10.13
N ASN A 39 0.24 3.95 -11.04
CA ASN A 39 1.53 3.25 -10.92
C ASN A 39 2.69 3.96 -11.61
N ARG A 40 2.41 4.90 -12.53
CA ARG A 40 3.43 5.64 -13.29
C ARG A 40 4.58 4.76 -13.79
N PRO A 41 4.25 3.66 -14.48
CA PRO A 41 5.21 2.66 -14.88
C PRO A 41 6.18 3.22 -15.93
N HIS A 42 7.32 2.56 -16.08
CA HIS A 42 8.23 2.86 -17.18
C HIS A 42 7.52 2.61 -18.53
N GLN A 43 7.68 3.53 -19.49
CA GLN A 43 6.96 3.54 -20.79
C GLN A 43 7.13 2.27 -21.66
N ARG A 44 8.12 1.43 -21.35
CA ARG A 44 8.36 0.15 -22.04
C ARG A 44 7.44 -0.96 -21.58
N LEU A 45 6.81 -0.81 -20.42
CA LEU A 45 5.86 -1.77 -19.91
C LEU A 45 4.55 -1.68 -20.70
N ARG A 46 3.96 -2.83 -20.99
CA ARG A 46 2.69 -2.96 -21.71
C ARG A 46 1.70 -3.62 -20.78
N TYR A 47 0.58 -2.95 -20.51
CA TYR A 47 -0.27 -3.39 -19.41
C TYR A 47 -0.99 -4.70 -19.71
N ASN A 48 -1.41 -4.90 -20.96
CA ASN A 48 -1.96 -6.17 -21.42
C ASN A 48 -1.00 -7.36 -21.21
N LEU A 49 0.31 -7.17 -21.40
CA LEU A 49 1.30 -8.22 -21.11
C LEU A 49 1.36 -8.54 -19.62
N ILE A 50 1.27 -7.53 -18.76
CA ILE A 50 1.25 -7.70 -17.31
C ILE A 50 0.02 -8.50 -16.88
N LEU A 51 -1.18 -8.13 -17.34
CA LEU A 51 -2.42 -8.86 -17.04
C LEU A 51 -2.34 -10.32 -17.50
N ASN A 52 -1.85 -10.57 -18.71
CA ASN A 52 -1.63 -11.92 -19.22
C ASN A 52 -0.61 -12.70 -18.38
N GLY A 53 0.47 -12.04 -17.94
CA GLY A 53 1.47 -12.62 -17.05
C GLY A 53 0.89 -13.02 -15.69
N ILE A 54 0.03 -12.18 -15.11
CA ILE A 54 -0.72 -12.48 -13.88
C ILE A 54 -1.61 -13.71 -14.07
N GLU A 55 -2.37 -13.76 -15.16
CA GLU A 55 -3.25 -14.89 -15.43
C GLU A 55 -2.46 -16.20 -15.58
N GLN A 56 -1.39 -16.19 -16.38
CA GLN A 56 -0.52 -17.36 -16.60
C GLN A 56 0.16 -17.82 -15.29
N PHE A 57 0.73 -16.88 -14.54
CA PHE A 57 1.38 -17.18 -13.27
C PHE A 57 0.40 -17.80 -12.27
N SER A 58 -0.83 -17.26 -12.18
CA SER A 58 -1.85 -17.76 -11.26
C SER A 58 -2.23 -19.23 -11.50
N LYS A 59 -2.21 -19.68 -12.76
CA LYS A 59 -2.52 -21.07 -13.14
C LYS A 59 -1.40 -22.04 -12.72
N ARG A 60 -0.15 -21.57 -12.76
CA ARG A 60 1.05 -22.40 -12.54
C ARG A 60 1.46 -22.43 -11.07
N TYR A 61 1.40 -21.29 -10.39
CA TYR A 61 1.87 -21.13 -9.03
C TYR A 61 1.10 -22.02 -8.03
N LYS A 62 1.84 -22.67 -7.13
CA LYS A 62 1.30 -23.68 -6.20
C LYS A 62 1.24 -23.22 -4.75
N GLY A 63 1.98 -22.16 -4.40
CA GLY A 63 1.90 -21.54 -3.08
C GLY A 63 0.63 -20.73 -2.89
N LYS A 64 0.59 -19.96 -1.80
CA LYS A 64 -0.50 -19.04 -1.50
C LYS A 64 -0.35 -17.76 -2.32
N LEU A 65 -1.28 -17.52 -3.23
CA LEU A 65 -1.31 -16.33 -4.09
C LEU A 65 -2.36 -15.35 -3.59
N THR A 66 -1.97 -14.09 -3.43
CA THR A 66 -2.90 -13.00 -3.10
C THR A 66 -2.74 -11.85 -4.07
N THR A 67 -3.72 -10.96 -4.09
CA THR A 67 -3.60 -9.68 -4.81
C THR A 67 -3.79 -8.52 -3.84
N GLU A 68 -3.18 -7.39 -4.17
CA GLU A 68 -3.31 -6.13 -3.42
C GLU A 68 -3.77 -5.02 -4.36
N THR A 69 -4.86 -4.35 -3.99
CA THR A 69 -5.46 -3.24 -4.71
C THR A 69 -5.50 -2.02 -3.80
N MET A 70 -4.83 -0.93 -4.19
CA MET A 70 -4.94 0.35 -3.49
C MET A 70 -6.06 1.18 -4.12
N LEU A 71 -7.07 1.54 -3.32
CA LEU A 71 -8.16 2.43 -3.72
C LEU A 71 -7.76 3.89 -3.49
N ILE A 72 -7.78 4.68 -4.56
CA ILE A 72 -7.39 6.08 -4.63
C ILE A 72 -8.60 6.92 -5.05
N LYS A 73 -8.84 7.97 -4.27
CA LYS A 73 -9.97 8.88 -4.44
C LYS A 73 -10.00 9.50 -5.83
N ASN A 74 -11.18 9.51 -6.45
CA ASN A 74 -11.45 10.01 -7.80
C ASN A 74 -10.61 9.38 -8.92
N ILE A 75 -10.00 8.22 -8.70
CA ILE A 75 -9.18 7.52 -9.70
C ILE A 75 -9.75 6.12 -9.94
N ASN A 76 -9.73 5.24 -8.94
CA ASN A 76 -10.24 3.87 -9.05
C ASN A 76 -11.27 3.51 -7.96
N ASP A 77 -11.93 4.52 -7.40
CA ASP A 77 -12.91 4.42 -6.32
C ASP A 77 -14.36 4.50 -6.83
N ASN A 78 -14.61 3.94 -8.02
CA ASN A 78 -15.94 3.94 -8.65
C ASN A 78 -16.39 2.52 -9.02
N GLU A 79 -17.70 2.36 -9.20
CA GLU A 79 -18.32 1.06 -9.46
C GLU A 79 -17.78 0.33 -10.70
N ASN A 80 -17.55 1.06 -11.80
CA ASN A 80 -17.03 0.45 -13.03
C ASN A 80 -15.62 -0.14 -12.83
N GLU A 81 -14.76 0.54 -12.10
CA GLU A 81 -13.42 0.04 -11.75
C GLU A 81 -13.50 -1.25 -10.93
N ILE A 82 -14.35 -1.29 -9.91
CA ILE A 82 -14.55 -2.49 -9.08
C ILE A 82 -15.16 -3.64 -9.90
N ASP A 83 -16.09 -3.35 -10.80
CA ASP A 83 -16.72 -4.35 -11.66
C ASP A 83 -15.73 -5.00 -12.62
N GLN A 84 -14.92 -4.19 -13.31
CA GLN A 84 -13.93 -4.71 -14.26
C GLN A 84 -12.81 -5.46 -13.54
N LEU A 85 -12.31 -4.88 -12.44
CA LEU A 85 -11.33 -5.53 -11.60
C LEU A 85 -11.87 -6.85 -11.08
N GLY A 86 -13.09 -6.88 -10.53
CA GLY A 86 -13.76 -8.08 -10.02
C GLY A 86 -13.91 -9.18 -11.06
N LYS A 87 -14.30 -8.84 -12.29
CA LYS A 87 -14.36 -9.80 -13.42
C LYS A 87 -13.01 -10.47 -13.65
N PHE A 88 -11.94 -9.70 -13.79
CA PHE A 88 -10.59 -10.25 -14.00
C PHE A 88 -10.09 -11.04 -12.79
N LEU A 89 -10.27 -10.47 -11.61
CA LEU A 89 -9.89 -11.06 -10.35
C LEU A 89 -10.53 -12.45 -10.13
N ASN A 90 -11.78 -12.63 -10.55
CA ASN A 90 -12.46 -13.93 -10.46
C ASN A 90 -12.03 -14.95 -11.54
N THR A 91 -11.26 -14.56 -12.57
CA THR A 91 -10.72 -15.52 -13.56
C THR A 91 -9.40 -16.15 -13.12
N ILE A 92 -8.67 -15.51 -12.19
CA ILE A 92 -7.35 -15.97 -11.74
C ILE A 92 -7.45 -16.86 -10.50
N LYS A 93 -6.59 -17.88 -10.42
CA LYS A 93 -6.54 -18.76 -9.25
C LYS A 93 -5.75 -18.08 -8.13
N ARG A 94 -6.42 -17.72 -7.03
CA ARG A 94 -5.81 -17.10 -5.86
C ARG A 94 -6.53 -17.47 -4.57
N ASN A 95 -5.94 -17.09 -3.45
CA ASN A 95 -6.50 -17.28 -2.12
C ASN A 95 -7.33 -16.08 -1.66
N THR A 96 -6.81 -14.86 -1.77
CA THR A 96 -7.45 -13.65 -1.22
C THR A 96 -7.08 -12.42 -2.04
N SER A 97 -8.04 -11.50 -2.20
CA SER A 97 -7.77 -10.15 -2.71
C SER A 97 -7.91 -9.13 -1.59
N TYR A 98 -6.81 -8.46 -1.28
CA TYR A 98 -6.76 -7.41 -0.30
C TYR A 98 -7.01 -6.06 -0.98
N PHE A 99 -7.94 -5.31 -0.41
CA PHE A 99 -8.24 -3.94 -0.80
C PHE A 99 -7.79 -3.02 0.32
N MET A 100 -7.07 -1.96 -0.05
CA MET A 100 -6.40 -1.05 0.86
C MET A 100 -6.69 0.38 0.44
N THR A 101 -6.39 1.32 1.32
CA THR A 101 -6.46 2.75 1.03
C THR A 101 -5.22 3.44 1.61
N PRO A 102 -4.74 4.57 1.06
CA PRO A 102 -3.70 5.35 1.70
C PRO A 102 -4.14 5.78 3.11
N ILE A 103 -3.50 5.23 4.13
CA ILE A 103 -3.77 5.57 5.54
C ILE A 103 -2.75 6.56 6.12
N TYR A 104 -1.63 6.76 5.42
CA TYR A 104 -0.58 7.70 5.79
C TYR A 104 -0.65 8.96 4.93
N PRO A 105 -0.22 10.12 5.45
CA PRO A 105 -0.04 11.31 4.64
C PRO A 105 0.88 11.00 3.44
N THR A 106 0.41 11.31 2.24
CA THR A 106 1.17 11.09 1.01
C THR A 106 1.78 12.39 0.52
N ILE A 107 2.97 12.32 -0.08
CA ILE A 107 3.66 13.49 -0.65
C ILE A 107 2.84 14.12 -1.79
N LYS A 108 2.05 13.29 -2.49
CA LYS A 108 1.24 13.73 -3.63
C LYS A 108 -0.22 13.85 -3.21
N SER A 109 -0.76 15.05 -3.29
CA SER A 109 -2.14 15.38 -2.88
C SER A 109 -3.24 14.59 -3.59
N TYR A 110 -2.98 13.97 -4.75
CA TYR A 110 -3.98 13.12 -5.42
C TYR A 110 -4.02 11.70 -4.86
N ALA A 111 -2.98 11.26 -4.12
CA ALA A 111 -2.87 9.92 -3.56
C ALA A 111 -3.56 9.85 -2.19
N GLU A 112 -4.85 10.17 -2.19
CA GLU A 112 -5.71 10.14 -1.01
C GLU A 112 -6.66 8.95 -1.05
N GLY A 113 -7.05 8.46 0.12
CA GLY A 113 -8.10 7.47 0.24
C GLY A 113 -9.50 8.02 -0.06
N PRO A 114 -10.44 7.19 -0.55
CA PRO A 114 -11.85 7.57 -0.64
C PRO A 114 -12.39 8.04 0.72
N ASP A 115 -13.37 8.92 0.70
CA ASP A 115 -14.07 9.31 1.94
C ASP A 115 -14.85 8.13 2.55
N THR A 116 -15.25 8.28 3.82
CA THR A 116 -15.92 7.20 4.58
C THR A 116 -17.19 6.69 3.89
N GLU A 117 -17.99 7.57 3.29
CA GLU A 117 -19.23 7.17 2.63
C GLU A 117 -18.93 6.35 1.37
N THR A 118 -17.96 6.80 0.56
CA THR A 118 -17.51 6.11 -0.64
C THR A 118 -16.88 4.76 -0.28
N LEU A 119 -16.04 4.72 0.76
CA LEU A 119 -15.36 3.50 1.19
C LEU A 119 -16.35 2.44 1.70
N LEU A 120 -17.42 2.83 2.40
CA LEU A 120 -18.48 1.92 2.82
C LEU A 120 -19.19 1.30 1.60
N LYS A 121 -19.58 2.11 0.63
CA LYS A 121 -20.21 1.65 -0.62
C LYS A 121 -19.29 0.70 -1.40
N LEU A 122 -18.02 1.07 -1.55
CA LEU A 122 -17.03 0.24 -2.23
C LEU A 122 -16.79 -1.07 -1.50
N SER A 123 -16.76 -1.07 -0.16
CA SER A 123 -16.59 -2.29 0.62
C SER A 123 -17.73 -3.29 0.40
N GLU A 124 -18.97 -2.82 0.29
CA GLU A 124 -20.12 -3.67 -0.04
C GLU A 124 -20.01 -4.21 -1.46
N LEU A 125 -19.71 -3.34 -2.43
CA LEU A 125 -19.57 -3.71 -3.83
C LEU A 125 -18.42 -4.72 -4.05
N ILE A 126 -17.26 -4.49 -3.43
CA ILE A 126 -16.10 -5.39 -3.51
C ILE A 126 -16.46 -6.77 -2.94
N LYS A 127 -17.21 -6.82 -1.82
CA LYS A 127 -17.66 -8.07 -1.23
C LYS A 127 -18.63 -8.83 -2.14
N GLU A 128 -19.47 -8.11 -2.88
CA GLU A 128 -20.39 -8.69 -3.86
C GLU A 128 -19.67 -9.19 -5.12
N LYS A 129 -18.80 -8.37 -5.71
CA LYS A 129 -18.22 -8.61 -7.03
C LYS A 129 -16.94 -9.43 -7.00
N VAL A 130 -16.22 -9.46 -5.89
CA VAL A 130 -14.89 -10.06 -5.79
C VAL A 130 -14.89 -11.21 -4.78
N SER A 131 -14.73 -12.43 -5.27
CA SER A 131 -14.66 -13.61 -4.42
C SER A 131 -13.42 -13.58 -3.51
N ASN A 132 -13.62 -13.95 -2.24
CA ASN A 132 -12.60 -13.96 -1.19
C ASN A 132 -11.86 -12.62 -1.06
N SER A 133 -12.61 -11.52 -1.09
CA SER A 133 -12.07 -10.17 -0.87
C SER A 133 -12.02 -9.83 0.62
N VAL A 134 -11.00 -9.04 1.00
CA VAL A 134 -10.80 -8.52 2.34
C VAL A 134 -10.41 -7.05 2.24
N MET A 135 -11.15 -6.17 2.92
CA MET A 135 -10.78 -4.78 3.08
C MET A 135 -9.86 -4.65 4.30
N LEU A 136 -8.64 -4.13 4.11
CA LEU A 136 -7.64 -3.91 5.16
C LEU A 136 -7.59 -2.43 5.61
N CYS A 137 -8.68 -1.69 5.46
CA CYS A 137 -8.68 -0.27 5.74
C CYS A 137 -8.74 0.05 7.25
N CYS A 138 -8.05 1.14 7.58
CA CYS A 138 -8.20 1.95 8.79
C CYS A 138 -7.91 1.24 10.12
N PRO A 139 -6.68 0.75 10.35
CA PRO A 139 -6.29 0.30 11.68
C PRO A 139 -6.53 1.44 12.70
N GLU A 140 -7.20 1.11 13.81
CA GLU A 140 -7.50 2.08 14.88
C GLU A 140 -6.23 2.55 15.58
N SER A 141 -5.22 1.67 15.66
CA SER A 141 -3.92 1.93 16.25
C SER A 141 -2.79 1.54 15.30
N GLU A 142 -1.73 2.34 15.34
CA GLU A 142 -0.43 1.98 14.77
C GLU A 142 0.48 1.60 15.93
N GLU A 143 0.99 0.37 15.94
CA GLU A 143 1.98 -0.06 16.91
C GLU A 143 3.37 0.32 16.40
N PHE A 144 4.06 1.17 17.17
CA PHE A 144 5.44 1.53 16.92
C PHE A 144 6.33 0.73 17.87
N PHE A 145 7.22 -0.07 17.30
CA PHE A 145 8.25 -0.79 18.03
C PHE A 145 9.61 -0.24 17.63
N ALA A 146 10.37 0.19 18.63
CA ALA A 146 11.79 0.45 18.49
C ALA A 146 12.57 -0.42 19.49
N THR A 147 13.76 -0.84 19.11
CA THR A 147 14.80 -1.38 19.98
C THR A 147 15.47 -0.25 20.78
N ASP A 148 16.67 -0.50 21.31
CA ASP A 148 17.40 0.47 22.14
C ASP A 148 17.84 1.73 21.35
N ASP A 149 17.97 1.62 20.02
CA ASP A 149 18.40 2.68 19.10
C ASP A 149 17.22 3.44 18.48
N PHE A 150 16.47 4.10 19.37
CA PHE A 150 15.27 4.86 19.03
C PHE A 150 15.46 5.89 17.90
N GLU A 151 16.61 6.58 17.84
CA GLU A 151 16.84 7.61 16.83
C GLU A 151 16.92 7.01 15.44
N ASN A 152 17.81 6.03 15.24
CA ASN A 152 18.01 5.45 13.91
C ASN A 152 16.78 4.71 13.41
N GLU A 153 16.05 4.04 14.30
CA GLU A 153 14.82 3.35 13.91
C GLU A 153 13.67 4.29 13.62
N LEU A 154 13.49 5.35 14.41
CA LEU A 154 12.48 6.35 14.10
C LEU A 154 12.80 7.01 12.76
N LEU A 155 14.04 7.45 12.53
CA LEU A 155 14.43 8.07 11.27
C LEU A 155 14.27 7.09 10.10
N GLY A 156 14.72 5.85 10.24
CA GLY A 156 14.56 4.81 9.22
C GLY A 156 13.09 4.47 8.90
N LEU A 157 12.20 4.50 9.89
CA LEU A 157 10.76 4.36 9.66
C LEU A 157 10.18 5.59 8.94
N LEU A 158 10.59 6.79 9.34
CA LEU A 158 10.14 8.04 8.73
C LEU A 158 10.69 8.25 7.30
N GLU A 159 11.75 7.54 6.89
CA GLU A 159 12.17 7.41 5.49
C GLU A 159 11.13 6.67 4.64
N MET A 160 10.39 5.73 5.24
CA MET A 160 9.40 4.91 4.55
C MET A 160 8.03 5.59 4.51
N HIS A 161 7.53 6.06 5.65
CA HIS A 161 6.24 6.76 5.74
C HIS A 161 6.14 7.61 7.03
N PRO A 162 5.25 8.61 7.07
CA PRO A 162 4.92 9.27 8.31
C PRO A 162 4.32 8.31 9.34
N VAL A 163 4.65 8.48 10.62
CA VAL A 163 4.18 7.64 11.73
C VAL A 163 3.29 8.46 12.65
N ASN A 164 2.22 7.87 13.18
CA ASN A 164 1.27 8.55 14.05
C ASN A 164 1.97 9.17 15.30
N GLU A 165 1.67 10.43 15.60
CA GLU A 165 2.28 11.17 16.72
C GLU A 165 2.05 10.45 18.06
N ILE A 166 0.85 9.90 18.27
CA ILE A 166 0.47 9.22 19.51
C ILE A 166 1.33 7.95 19.68
N ALA A 167 1.53 7.18 18.60
CA ALA A 167 2.34 5.97 18.64
C ALA A 167 3.80 6.29 19.03
N VAL A 168 4.42 7.27 18.36
CA VAL A 168 5.80 7.68 18.64
C VAL A 168 5.94 8.22 20.07
N LYS A 169 5.03 9.09 20.51
CA LYS A 169 5.07 9.66 21.87
C LYS A 169 4.87 8.60 22.95
N THR A 170 3.94 7.67 22.74
CA THR A 170 3.67 6.57 23.69
C THR A 170 4.90 5.70 23.86
N PHE A 171 5.54 5.32 22.75
CA PHE A 171 6.78 4.55 22.80
C PHE A 171 7.93 5.33 23.46
N ALA A 172 8.11 6.60 23.06
CA ALA A 172 9.19 7.43 23.59
C ALA A 172 9.03 7.66 25.10
N LEU A 173 7.79 7.78 25.60
CA LEU A 173 7.51 7.87 27.03
C LEU A 173 7.84 6.57 27.75
N ALA A 174 7.38 5.42 27.22
CA ALA A 174 7.60 4.11 27.82
C ALA A 174 9.08 3.74 27.94
N ASN A 175 9.92 4.25 27.03
CA ASN A 175 11.36 3.93 26.95
C ASN A 175 12.28 5.09 27.37
N SER A 176 11.75 6.13 28.04
CA SER A 176 12.53 7.30 28.49
C SER A 176 13.29 8.04 27.37
N LYS A 177 12.72 8.06 26.14
CA LYS A 177 13.30 8.70 24.95
C LYS A 177 12.67 10.05 24.59
N ILE A 178 11.78 10.61 25.41
CA ILE A 178 11.10 11.92 25.15
C ILE A 178 12.10 13.05 24.89
N SER A 179 13.20 13.11 25.64
CA SER A 179 14.22 14.14 25.42
C SER A 179 14.83 14.04 24.02
N LYS A 180 15.06 12.81 23.54
CA LYS A 180 15.63 12.57 22.21
C LYS A 180 14.62 12.91 21.11
N LEU A 181 13.34 12.58 21.30
CA LEU A 181 12.28 12.98 20.37
C LEU A 181 12.21 14.52 20.23
N ASN A 182 12.27 15.25 21.33
CA ASN A 182 12.27 16.72 21.30
C ASN A 182 13.50 17.28 20.59
N GLU A 183 14.68 16.70 20.82
CA GLU A 183 15.92 17.06 20.12
C GLU A 183 15.77 16.91 18.60
N LEU A 184 15.20 15.80 18.12
CA LEU A 184 14.96 15.59 16.68
C LEU A 184 14.03 16.64 16.05
N ILE A 185 13.04 17.12 16.81
CA ILE A 185 12.11 18.17 16.39
C ILE A 185 12.82 19.54 16.38
N GLU A 186 13.57 19.86 17.43
CA GLU A 186 14.32 21.13 17.55
C GLU A 186 15.41 21.26 16.48
N LEU A 187 16.12 20.16 16.19
CA LEU A 187 17.08 20.07 15.09
C LEU A 187 16.43 20.05 13.71
N LYS A 188 15.10 20.03 13.63
CA LYS A 188 14.30 19.96 12.40
C LYS A 188 14.65 18.76 11.53
N LEU A 189 15.10 17.65 12.12
CA LEU A 189 15.27 16.37 11.42
C LEU A 189 13.91 15.76 11.09
N ILE A 190 12.93 15.97 11.98
CA ILE A 190 11.54 15.57 11.79
C ILE A 190 10.60 16.78 11.91
N LYS A 191 9.46 16.70 11.22
CA LYS A 191 8.37 17.69 11.25
C LYS A 191 7.05 17.03 11.64
N GLN A 192 6.14 17.80 12.20
CA GLN A 192 4.77 17.36 12.45
C GLN A 192 3.88 17.71 11.25
N LEU A 193 3.02 16.79 10.86
CA LEU A 193 2.02 16.95 9.80
C LEU A 193 0.63 16.65 10.36
N GLU A 194 -0.40 17.20 9.72
CA GLU A 194 -1.79 16.87 10.00
C GLU A 194 -2.45 16.26 8.76
N TYR A 195 -3.13 15.13 8.93
CA TYR A 195 -3.83 14.42 7.86
C TYR A 195 -5.06 13.72 8.43
N ASN A 196 -6.24 13.97 7.83
CA ASN A 196 -7.53 13.43 8.28
C ASN A 196 -7.80 13.64 9.78
N GLY A 197 -7.47 14.83 10.30
CA GLY A 197 -7.65 15.19 11.73
C GLY A 197 -6.71 14.46 12.70
N LYS A 198 -5.74 13.69 12.18
CA LYS A 198 -4.69 13.03 12.96
C LYS A 198 -3.35 13.69 12.71
N LYS A 199 -2.46 13.63 13.68
CA LYS A 199 -1.10 14.17 13.59
C LYS A 199 -0.08 13.06 13.39
N TYR A 200 0.94 13.36 12.59
CA TYR A 200 2.01 12.45 12.23
C TYR A 200 3.36 13.14 12.38
N TYR A 201 4.40 12.37 12.66
CA TYR A 201 5.78 12.78 12.42
C TYR A 201 6.21 12.32 11.02
N ALA A 202 7.00 13.13 10.35
CA ALA A 202 7.62 12.83 9.05
C ALA A 202 9.04 13.39 9.00
N LEU A 203 9.90 12.86 8.14
CA LEU A 203 11.18 13.50 7.87
C LEU A 203 10.98 14.90 7.30
N ASN A 204 11.88 15.80 7.67
CA ASN A 204 11.92 17.11 7.06
C ASN A 204 12.61 17.03 5.70
N GLU A 205 11.92 17.40 4.63
CA GLU A 205 12.33 17.26 3.22
C GLU A 205 13.62 18.03 2.84
N LEU A 206 14.21 18.80 3.76
CA LEU A 206 15.48 19.50 3.56
C LEU A 206 16.72 18.57 3.56
N LEU A 207 16.55 17.26 3.77
CA LEU A 207 17.65 16.28 3.83
C LEU A 207 17.73 15.33 2.63
N GLN A 208 16.84 15.44 1.65
CA GLN A 208 16.91 14.65 0.41
C GLN A 208 17.57 15.49 -0.69
N ILE A 209 18.92 15.51 -0.70
CA ILE A 209 19.76 15.96 -1.83
C ILE A 209 20.26 14.72 -2.57
#